data_AF-A0A849BIJ9-F1
#
_entry.id   AF-A0A849BIJ9-F1
#
_cell.length_a   1.000
_cell.length_b   1.000
_cell.length_c   1.000
_cell.angle_alpha   90.00
_cell.angle_beta   90.00
_cell.angle_gamma   90.00
#
_symmetry.space_group_name_H-M   'P 1'
#
loop_
_entity.id
_entity.type
_entity.pdbx_description
1 polymer ?
#
loop_
_entity_poly.entity_id
_entity_poly.type
_entity_poly.pdbx_seq_one_letter_code
_entity_poly.pdbx_strand_id
1 'polypeptide(L)'
;MTTRVLSVSLPVADQDRALAFFTEVLGCELRVDEEAWPGARYVEVVPPGSSVGLVLLPPDSPLPMAVRLGTTDAAAAHARLAGTPGVVLHNPEVLRWDGVPPMFHVEDPDGNELVYLEEDGPA
;
A
#
# COMPACT_ATOMS: atom_id res chain seq x y z
N MET A 1 0.38 -6.56 -14.56
CA MET A 1 1.19 -7.35 -13.59
C MET A 1 2.38 -6.51 -13.11
N THR A 2 3.07 -6.92 -12.04
CA THR A 2 3.99 -6.15 -11.16
C THR A 2 5.01 -5.26 -11.88
N THR A 3 5.00 -3.95 -11.57
CA THR A 3 5.90 -2.93 -12.16
C THR A 3 7.01 -2.51 -11.20
N ARG A 4 6.64 -2.10 -9.97
CA ARG A 4 7.54 -1.56 -8.95
C ARG A 4 6.96 -1.72 -7.55
N VAL A 5 7.82 -1.55 -6.54
CA VAL A 5 7.36 -1.31 -5.16
C VAL A 5 6.95 0.15 -5.05
N LEU A 6 5.77 0.40 -4.52
CA LEU A 6 5.22 1.74 -4.31
C LEU A 6 5.49 2.19 -2.88
N SER A 7 5.14 1.34 -1.92
CA SER A 7 5.40 1.61 -0.52
C SER A 7 5.43 0.33 0.30
N VAL A 8 6.03 0.43 1.48
CA VAL A 8 6.03 -0.63 2.49
C VAL A 8 5.39 -0.10 3.76
N SER A 9 4.56 -0.92 4.39
CA SER A 9 3.95 -0.56 5.66
C SER A 9 4.94 -0.78 6.81
N LEU A 10 5.01 0.17 7.74
CA LEU A 10 5.82 0.11 8.95
C LEU A 10 4.91 0.20 10.18
N PRO A 11 4.98 -0.78 11.11
CA PRO A 11 4.18 -0.73 12.32
C PRO A 11 4.72 0.35 13.26
N VAL A 12 3.84 1.25 13.68
CA VAL A 12 4.14 2.34 14.63
C VAL A 12 3.11 2.39 15.75
N ALA A 13 3.55 2.56 16.99
CA ALA A 13 2.61 2.60 18.12
C ALA A 13 1.80 3.92 18.20
N ASP A 14 2.35 5.00 17.64
CA ASP A 14 1.77 6.34 17.65
C ASP A 14 2.19 7.02 16.34
N GLN A 15 1.21 7.31 15.48
CA GLN A 15 1.45 7.85 14.14
C GLN A 15 1.99 9.29 14.18
N ASP A 16 1.55 10.13 15.11
CA ASP A 16 2.01 11.52 15.20
C ASP A 16 3.48 11.59 15.63
N ARG A 17 3.85 10.81 16.66
CA ARG A 17 5.23 10.71 17.10
C ARG A 17 6.13 10.11 16.03
N ALA A 18 5.65 9.11 15.30
CA ALA A 18 6.40 8.52 14.21
C ALA A 18 6.57 9.52 13.05
N LEU A 19 5.50 10.21 12.66
CA LEU A 19 5.55 11.22 11.61
C LEU A 19 6.61 12.28 11.90
N ALA A 20 6.59 12.89 13.10
CA ALA A 20 7.59 13.87 13.51
C ALA A 20 9.02 13.30 13.46
N PHE A 21 9.23 12.05 13.90
CA PHE A 21 10.54 11.41 13.81
C PHE A 21 11.00 11.24 12.36
N PHE A 22 10.15 10.72 11.48
CA PHE A 22 10.52 10.49 10.09
C PHE A 22 10.77 11.81 9.33
N THR A 23 9.97 12.85 9.56
CA THR A 23 10.11 14.12 8.84
C THR A 23 11.16 15.04 9.44
N GLU A 24 11.17 15.22 10.76
CA GLU A 24 12.04 16.21 11.42
C GLU A 24 13.43 15.66 11.76
N VAL A 25 13.54 14.35 12.06
CA VAL A 25 14.82 13.73 12.44
C VAL A 25 15.47 13.04 11.24
N LEU A 26 14.71 12.23 10.49
CA LEU A 26 15.25 11.50 9.34
C LEU A 26 15.17 12.28 8.02
N GLY A 27 14.46 13.41 7.99
CA GLY A 27 14.35 14.27 6.81
C GLY A 27 13.49 13.67 5.69
N CYS A 28 12.58 12.74 5.98
CA CYS A 28 11.63 12.24 5.00
C CYS A 28 10.61 13.31 4.62
N GLU A 29 10.14 13.27 3.38
CA GLU A 29 9.07 14.13 2.89
C GLU A 29 7.72 13.49 3.22
N LEU A 30 6.81 14.25 3.82
CA LEU A 30 5.43 13.82 3.97
C LEU A 30 4.73 13.84 2.60
N ARG A 31 4.18 12.71 2.19
CA ARG A 31 3.46 12.56 0.92
C ARG A 31 1.95 12.57 1.08
N VAL A 32 1.45 11.84 2.08
CA VAL A 32 0.01 11.73 2.38
C VAL A 32 -0.16 11.67 3.89
N ASP A 33 -1.14 12.41 4.41
CA ASP A 33 -1.66 12.27 5.77
C ASP A 33 -3.17 12.51 5.73
N GLU A 34 -3.93 11.43 5.53
CA GLU A 34 -5.38 11.50 5.29
C GLU A 34 -6.11 10.34 6.00
N GLU A 35 -7.38 10.54 6.30
CA GLU A 35 -8.26 9.47 6.77
C GLU A 35 -8.82 8.71 5.56
N ALA A 36 -8.22 7.56 5.24
CA ALA A 36 -8.59 6.75 4.09
C ALA A 36 -9.97 6.08 4.27
N TRP A 37 -10.26 5.63 5.49
CA TRP A 37 -11.56 5.11 5.93
C TRP A 37 -11.86 5.61 7.35
N PRO A 38 -13.12 5.55 7.83
CA PRO A 38 -13.45 5.92 9.20
C PRO A 38 -12.57 5.18 10.23
N GLY A 39 -11.73 5.92 10.96
CA GLY A 39 -10.77 5.38 11.92
C GLY A 39 -9.47 4.80 11.31
N ALA A 40 -9.23 5.00 10.02
CA ALA A 40 -8.09 4.48 9.28
C ALA A 40 -7.23 5.60 8.70
N ARG A 41 -6.35 6.17 9.52
CA ARG A 41 -5.40 7.20 9.08
C ARG A 41 -4.28 6.57 8.26
N TYR A 42 -4.13 7.01 7.01
CA TYR A 42 -3.06 6.66 6.11
C TYR A 42 -2.01 7.77 6.12
N VAL A 43 -0.84 7.47 6.68
CA VAL A 43 0.32 8.38 6.69
C VAL A 43 1.44 7.77 5.87
N GLU A 44 1.89 8.46 4.82
CA GLU A 44 2.99 8.02 3.99
C GLU A 44 4.09 9.08 3.93
N VAL A 45 5.30 8.67 4.32
CA VAL A 45 6.52 9.49 4.26
C VAL A 45 7.52 8.85 3.33
N VAL A 46 8.33 9.66 2.65
CA VAL A 46 9.26 9.15 1.63
C VAL A 46 10.67 9.68 1.90
N PRO A 47 11.68 8.79 2.04
CA PRO A 47 13.06 9.22 2.19
C PRO A 47 13.56 10.02 0.98
N PRO A 48 14.40 11.05 1.15
CA PRO A 48 14.94 11.83 0.05
C PRO A 48 15.63 10.95 -0.99
N GLY A 49 15.29 11.14 -2.27
CA GLY A 49 15.82 10.36 -3.39
C GLY A 49 15.21 8.98 -3.60
N SER A 50 14.30 8.53 -2.73
CA SER A 50 13.52 7.31 -2.91
C SER A 50 12.23 7.58 -3.69
N SER A 51 11.85 6.66 -4.57
CA SER A 51 10.49 6.60 -5.12
C SER A 51 9.55 5.75 -4.27
N VAL A 52 10.08 4.98 -3.31
CA VAL A 52 9.34 4.07 -2.44
C VAL A 52 8.98 4.77 -1.13
N GLY A 53 7.70 4.76 -0.78
CA GLY A 53 7.19 5.32 0.47
C GLY A 53 7.19 4.35 1.65
N LEU A 54 7.12 4.91 2.84
CA LEU A 54 6.94 4.23 4.11
C LEU A 54 5.57 4.62 4.65
N VAL A 55 4.65 3.65 4.74
CA VAL A 55 3.31 3.89 5.29
C VAL A 55 3.32 3.57 6.77
N LEU A 56 3.12 4.58 7.61
CA LEU A 56 3.18 4.45 9.06
C LEU A 56 1.79 4.03 9.56
N LEU A 57 1.65 2.78 9.99
CA LEU A 57 0.37 2.22 10.43
C LEU A 57 0.45 1.68 11.87
N PRO A 58 -0.60 1.87 12.70
CA PRO A 58 -0.76 1.12 13.93
C PRO A 58 -0.83 -0.39 13.66
N PRO A 59 -0.32 -1.25 14.56
CA PRO A 59 -0.46 -2.71 14.42
C PRO A 59 -1.92 -3.19 14.34
N ASP A 60 -2.85 -2.43 14.92
CA ASP A 60 -4.30 -2.67 14.91
C ASP A 60 -5.03 -1.85 13.83
N SER A 61 -4.30 -1.29 12.87
CA SER A 61 -4.90 -0.54 11.76
C SER A 61 -5.88 -1.43 10.98
N PRO A 62 -7.04 -0.91 10.57
CA PRO A 62 -7.90 -1.59 9.60
C PRO A 62 -7.30 -1.63 8.18
N LEU A 63 -6.22 -0.86 7.93
CA LEU A 63 -5.45 -0.92 6.69
C LEU A 63 -4.51 -2.14 6.73
N PRO A 64 -4.35 -2.87 5.62
CA PRO A 64 -3.47 -4.03 5.59
C PRO A 64 -2.00 -3.63 5.78
N MET A 65 -1.31 -4.38 6.64
CA MET A 65 0.13 -4.31 6.85
C MET A 65 0.88 -5.00 5.71
N ALA A 66 0.88 -4.32 4.56
CA ALA A 66 1.27 -4.91 3.29
C ALA A 66 2.43 -4.18 2.61
N VAL A 67 3.08 -4.89 1.68
CA VAL A 67 3.86 -4.27 0.61
C VAL A 67 2.90 -3.85 -0.50
N ARG A 68 2.96 -2.57 -0.89
CA ARG A 68 2.19 -2.02 -2.00
C ARG A 68 3.01 -2.09 -3.29
N LEU A 69 2.46 -2.75 -4.29
CA LEU A 69 3.07 -3.03 -5.59
C LEU A 69 2.26 -2.37 -6.71
N GLY A 70 2.94 -1.87 -7.72
CA GLY A 70 2.31 -1.31 -8.92
C GLY A 70 1.97 -2.36 -9.96
N THR A 71 0.98 -2.09 -10.79
CA THR A 71 0.64 -2.87 -12.00
C THR A 71 0.09 -1.95 -13.07
N THR A 72 0.29 -2.26 -14.36
CA THR A 72 -0.32 -1.49 -15.46
C THR A 72 -1.77 -1.89 -15.76
N ASP A 73 -2.26 -2.96 -15.13
CA ASP A 73 -3.61 -3.51 -15.30
C ASP A 73 -3.93 -4.35 -14.06
N ALA A 74 -4.78 -3.83 -13.19
CA ALA A 74 -5.20 -4.52 -11.97
C ALA A 74 -6.16 -5.67 -12.27
N ALA A 75 -7.01 -5.56 -13.29
CA ALA A 75 -7.94 -6.63 -13.65
C ALA A 75 -7.20 -7.88 -14.12
N ALA A 76 -6.22 -7.71 -15.01
CA ALA A 76 -5.38 -8.81 -15.48
C ALA A 76 -4.49 -9.38 -14.37
N ALA A 77 -3.97 -8.53 -13.48
CA ALA A 77 -3.17 -8.98 -12.33
C ALA A 77 -4.00 -9.80 -11.33
N HIS A 78 -5.20 -9.32 -10.99
CA HIS A 78 -6.15 -10.01 -10.12
C HIS A 78 -6.55 -11.37 -10.69
N ALA A 79 -6.96 -11.42 -11.96
CA ALA A 79 -7.36 -12.67 -12.62
C ALA A 79 -6.22 -13.71 -12.64
N ARG A 80 -4.98 -13.27 -12.84
CA ARG A 80 -3.80 -14.14 -12.80
C ARG A 80 -3.57 -14.70 -11.39
N LEU A 81 -3.66 -13.84 -10.37
CA LEU A 81 -3.44 -14.24 -8.98
C LEU A 81 -4.57 -15.14 -8.46
N ALA A 82 -5.81 -14.91 -8.87
CA ALA A 82 -6.95 -15.77 -8.58
C ALA A 82 -6.76 -17.23 -9.02
N GLY A 83 -6.06 -17.44 -10.15
CA GLY A 83 -5.77 -18.77 -10.68
C GLY A 83 -4.51 -19.43 -10.12
N THR A 84 -3.80 -18.77 -9.19
CA THR A 84 -2.49 -19.24 -8.70
C THR A 84 -2.65 -20.04 -7.40
N PRO A 85 -2.21 -21.31 -7.34
CA PRO A 85 -2.28 -22.10 -6.11
C PRO A 85 -1.53 -21.46 -4.94
N GLY A 86 -2.17 -21.44 -3.77
CA GLY A 86 -1.59 -20.89 -2.53
C GLY A 86 -1.80 -19.39 -2.34
N VAL A 87 -2.27 -18.66 -3.36
CA VAL A 87 -2.61 -17.24 -3.20
C VAL A 87 -4.00 -17.10 -2.57
N VAL A 88 -4.13 -16.21 -1.58
CA VAL A 88 -5.42 -15.85 -0.98
C VAL A 88 -5.84 -14.47 -1.50
N LEU A 89 -7.07 -14.36 -2.02
CA LEU A 89 -7.66 -13.08 -2.39
C LEU A 89 -8.53 -12.56 -1.26
N HIS A 90 -8.26 -11.35 -0.78
CA HIS A 90 -9.14 -10.67 0.20
C HIS A 90 -10.28 -9.91 -0.47
N ASN A 91 -10.14 -9.61 -1.77
CA ASN A 91 -11.18 -8.95 -2.55
C ASN A 91 -11.67 -9.86 -3.68
N PRO A 92 -12.99 -10.09 -3.81
CA PRO A 92 -13.55 -10.93 -4.86
C PRO A 92 -13.32 -10.33 -6.26
N GLU A 93 -13.14 -9.01 -6.33
CA GLU A 93 -12.88 -8.25 -7.54
C GLU A 93 -11.92 -7.09 -7.24
N VAL A 94 -11.40 -6.46 -8.30
CA VAL A 94 -10.61 -5.23 -8.18
C VAL A 94 -11.51 -4.11 -7.66
N LEU A 95 -11.10 -3.51 -6.54
CA LEU A 95 -11.75 -2.36 -5.93
C LEU A 95 -11.56 -1.13 -6.81
N ARG A 96 -12.64 -0.37 -7.01
CA ARG A 96 -12.66 0.86 -7.79
C ARG A 96 -13.46 1.91 -7.03
N TRP A 97 -12.79 2.98 -6.63
CA TRP A 97 -13.39 4.10 -5.91
C TRP A 97 -13.02 5.42 -6.57
N ASP A 98 -13.89 6.41 -6.44
CA ASP A 98 -13.66 7.73 -7.02
C ASP A 98 -12.37 8.34 -6.44
N GLY A 99 -11.45 8.74 -7.32
CA GLY A 99 -10.18 9.37 -6.94
C GLY A 99 -9.10 8.43 -6.41
N VAL A 100 -9.35 7.13 -6.32
CA VAL A 100 -8.37 6.12 -5.89
C VAL A 100 -8.03 5.19 -7.05
N PRO A 101 -6.74 4.90 -7.33
CA PRO A 101 -6.38 3.95 -8.37
C PRO A 101 -6.99 2.55 -8.12
N PRO A 102 -7.41 1.82 -9.17
CA PRO A 102 -7.91 0.46 -9.03
C PRO A 102 -6.94 -0.42 -8.24
N MET A 103 -7.43 -1.16 -7.26
CA MET A 103 -6.55 -1.93 -6.37
C MET A 103 -7.17 -3.22 -5.86
N PHE A 104 -6.32 -4.13 -5.36
CA PHE A 104 -6.76 -5.35 -4.68
C PHE A 104 -5.70 -5.86 -3.70
N HIS A 105 -6.13 -6.67 -2.72
CA HIS A 105 -5.34 -7.20 -1.63
C HIS A 105 -5.25 -8.73 -1.70
N VAL A 106 -4.04 -9.27 -1.51
CA VAL A 106 -3.74 -10.71 -1.53
C VAL A 106 -2.71 -11.09 -0.48
N GLU A 107 -2.77 -12.34 -0.02
CA GLU A 107 -1.63 -13.02 0.60
C GLU A 107 -0.94 -13.93 -0.44
N ASP A 108 0.39 -13.98 -0.39
CA ASP A 108 1.15 -15.00 -1.11
C ASP A 108 1.10 -16.37 -0.38
N PRO A 109 1.68 -17.45 -0.94
CA PRO A 109 1.66 -18.76 -0.32
C PRO A 109 2.30 -18.86 1.08
N ASP A 110 3.11 -17.88 1.47
CA ASP A 110 3.77 -17.80 2.78
C ASP A 110 2.99 -16.90 3.76
N GLY A 111 1.87 -16.31 3.33
CA GLY A 111 1.06 -15.40 4.14
C GLY A 111 1.58 -13.95 4.14
N ASN A 112 2.43 -13.57 3.19
CA ASN A 112 2.87 -12.19 3.06
C ASN A 112 1.76 -11.34 2.41
N GLU A 113 1.39 -10.26 3.08
CA GLU A 113 0.35 -9.33 2.64
C GLU A 113 0.86 -8.40 1.52
N LEU A 114 0.15 -8.40 0.39
CA LEU A 114 0.46 -7.62 -0.80
C LEU A 114 -0.77 -6.86 -1.28
N VAL A 115 -0.60 -5.57 -1.54
CA VAL A 115 -1.63 -4.74 -2.18
C VAL A 115 -1.14 -4.34 -3.56
N TYR A 116 -1.91 -4.62 -4.60
CA TYR A 116 -1.63 -4.14 -5.94
C TYR A 116 -2.45 -2.89 -6.24
N LEU A 117 -1.80 -1.85 -6.77
CA LEU A 117 -2.45 -0.65 -7.31
C LEU A 117 -2.17 -0.54 -8.80
N GLU A 118 -3.20 -0.26 -9.58
CA GLU A 118 -3.04 0.12 -10.98
C GLU A 118 -2.39 1.49 -11.06
N GLU A 119 -1.33 1.58 -11.83
CA GLU A 119 -0.67 2.84 -12.13
C GLU A 119 -0.99 3.20 -13.57
N ASP A 120 -1.30 4.47 -13.81
CA ASP A 120 -1.28 4.97 -15.17
C ASP A 120 0.10 4.65 -15.76
N GLY A 121 0.11 3.98 -16.92
CA GLY A 121 1.34 3.69 -17.65
C GLY A 121 2.13 4.99 -17.85
N PRO A 122 3.47 4.92 -18.06
CA PRO A 122 4.24 6.13 -18.26
C PRO A 122 3.59 6.96 -19.39
N ALA A 123 3.26 8.21 -19.07
CA ALA A 123 2.82 9.20 -20.04
C ALA A 123 3.86 9.38 -21.16
#